data_AF-A0A3S0R5S3-F1
#
_entry.id   AF-A0A3S0R5S3-F1
#
_cell.length_a   1.000
_cell.length_b   1.000
_cell.length_c   1.000
_cell.angle_alpha   90.00
_cell.angle_beta   90.00
_cell.angle_gamma   90.00
#
_symmetry.space_group_name_H-M   'P 1'
#
loop_
_entity.id
_entity.type
_entity.pdbx_description
1 polymer ?
#
loop_
_entity_poly.entity_id
_entity_poly.type
_entity_poly.pdbx_seq_one_letter_code
_entity_poly.pdbx_strand_id
1 'polypeptide(L)'
;MSLNGRYPFFCVAKKSKKLFRYFTSTFILFHNCFVYWKYIVIHTVIYWRRQQMNKIVAIVVVCGFTLAACGAKEETAVDQPITEKEVPILVEEPLHDEGQGAISVNGSVADEDQHIHEPDEHTTCEMCNMHVYEKNDAMGMFSTKAIKKDGTVIFYDDIGCLLNDEVAKNETNEKYVRDFNNLKWAKVEDVTIVKTTLKTPMNWGYAYFIEEQDARSYIGQNEGAYIEKLETIKVQAKMKYEQKMKQQGKMGDMPNNE
;
A
#
# COMPACT_ATOMS: atom_id res chain seq x y z
N MET A 1 25.01 -47.75 -59.82
CA MET A 1 24.12 -48.06 -60.96
C MET A 1 22.92 -48.84 -60.45
N SER A 2 21.75 -48.20 -60.35
CA SER A 2 20.43 -48.82 -60.52
C SER A 2 19.41 -47.69 -60.68
N LEU A 3 18.50 -47.88 -61.63
CA LEU A 3 17.63 -46.88 -62.23
C LEU A 3 16.20 -46.97 -61.68
N ASN A 4 15.50 -45.83 -61.81
CA ASN A 4 14.07 -45.68 -62.10
C ASN A 4 13.01 -45.92 -61.02
N GLY A 5 12.16 -44.90 -60.86
CA GLY A 5 10.85 -44.98 -60.23
C GLY A 5 10.06 -43.68 -60.39
N ARG A 6 9.55 -43.41 -61.61
CA ARG A 6 8.49 -42.41 -61.87
C ARG A 6 7.14 -43.01 -61.52
N TYR A 7 6.27 -42.27 -60.83
CA TYR A 7 4.80 -42.35 -60.91
C TYR A 7 4.15 -41.01 -60.47
N PRO A 8 2.86 -40.76 -60.82
CA PRO A 8 2.44 -39.49 -61.41
C PRO A 8 1.45 -38.67 -60.57
N PHE A 9 1.18 -37.46 -61.05
CA PHE A 9 -0.07 -36.69 -60.96
C PHE A 9 -1.00 -36.93 -59.75
N PHE A 10 -1.06 -35.95 -58.85
CA PHE A 10 -2.30 -35.59 -58.16
C PHE A 10 -2.56 -34.09 -58.28
N CYS A 11 -3.57 -33.77 -59.08
CA CYS A 11 -4.19 -32.47 -59.21
C CYS A 11 -5.31 -32.39 -58.16
N VAL A 12 -5.15 -31.63 -57.08
CA VAL A 12 -6.24 -31.37 -56.12
C VAL A 12 -6.19 -29.92 -55.63
N ALA A 13 -7.36 -29.29 -55.71
CA ALA A 13 -7.84 -28.14 -54.94
C ALA A 13 -7.27 -26.74 -55.24
N LYS A 14 -7.60 -26.22 -56.42
CA LYS A 14 -7.71 -24.77 -56.67
C LYS A 14 -9.14 -24.29 -56.35
N LYS A 15 -9.59 -24.37 -55.10
CA LYS A 15 -10.92 -23.83 -54.71
C LYS A 15 -11.11 -23.58 -53.20
N SER A 16 -10.41 -22.61 -52.59
CA SER A 16 -10.81 -22.11 -51.25
C SER A 16 -10.38 -20.68 -50.88
N LYS A 17 -9.76 -19.90 -51.78
CA LYS A 17 -9.25 -18.55 -51.43
C LYS A 17 -10.32 -17.45 -51.23
N LYS A 18 -11.61 -17.73 -51.44
CA LYS A 18 -12.69 -16.73 -51.26
C LYS A 18 -13.35 -16.75 -49.87
N LEU A 19 -13.26 -17.85 -49.12
CA LEU A 19 -13.88 -17.92 -47.77
C LEU A 19 -12.96 -17.40 -46.66
N PHE A 20 -11.64 -17.47 -46.84
CA PHE A 20 -10.67 -17.04 -45.81
C PHE A 20 -10.54 -15.51 -45.67
N ARG A 21 -11.01 -14.73 -46.66
CA ARG A 21 -10.97 -13.26 -46.63
C ARG A 21 -12.12 -12.63 -45.84
N TYR A 22 -13.20 -13.37 -45.58
CA TYR A 22 -14.32 -12.86 -44.77
C TYR A 22 -14.08 -12.98 -43.27
N PHE A 23 -13.29 -13.97 -42.82
CA PHE A 23 -13.03 -14.17 -41.39
C PHE A 23 -12.02 -13.19 -40.77
N THR A 24 -11.09 -12.63 -41.57
CA THR A 24 -10.12 -11.64 -41.06
C THR A 24 -10.67 -10.22 -41.00
N SER A 25 -11.71 -9.91 -41.79
CA SER A 25 -12.29 -8.56 -41.85
C SER A 25 -13.24 -8.28 -40.68
N THR A 26 -13.95 -9.28 -40.16
CA THR A 26 -14.81 -9.13 -38.97
C THR A 26 -14.00 -9.01 -37.69
N PHE A 27 -12.85 -9.69 -37.58
CA PHE A 27 -12.01 -9.65 -36.38
C PHE A 27 -11.35 -8.28 -36.14
N ILE A 28 -10.96 -7.57 -37.22
CA ILE A 28 -10.37 -6.23 -37.13
C ILE A 28 -11.38 -5.18 -36.67
N LEU A 29 -12.66 -5.32 -37.06
CA LEU A 29 -13.72 -4.39 -36.63
C LEU A 29 -14.05 -4.56 -35.14
N PHE A 30 -14.04 -5.78 -34.61
CA PHE A 30 -14.24 -6.03 -33.18
C PHE A 30 -13.08 -5.50 -32.31
N HIS A 31 -11.83 -5.66 -32.77
CA HIS A 31 -10.67 -5.15 -32.04
C HIS A 31 -10.66 -3.62 -31.95
N ASN A 32 -11.01 -2.92 -33.04
CA ASN A 32 -11.07 -1.46 -33.04
C ASN A 32 -12.24 -0.94 -32.18
N CYS A 33 -13.40 -1.60 -32.16
CA CYS A 33 -14.49 -1.25 -31.26
C CYS A 33 -14.11 -1.42 -29.78
N PHE A 34 -13.37 -2.49 -29.43
CA PHE A 34 -12.98 -2.73 -28.03
C PHE A 34 -11.95 -1.73 -27.52
N VAL A 35 -11.01 -1.31 -28.38
CA VAL A 35 -10.03 -0.24 -28.05
C VAL A 35 -10.73 1.11 -27.89
N TYR A 36 -11.69 1.43 -28.77
CA TYR A 36 -12.44 2.68 -28.69
C TYR A 36 -13.35 2.73 -27.45
N TRP A 37 -13.97 1.61 -27.08
CA TRP A 37 -14.79 1.52 -25.87
C TRP A 37 -13.96 1.69 -24.59
N LYS A 38 -12.76 1.07 -24.50
CA LYS A 38 -11.83 1.31 -23.38
C LYS A 38 -11.43 2.78 -23.26
N TYR A 39 -11.17 3.45 -24.38
CA TYR A 39 -10.81 4.87 -24.40
C TYR A 39 -11.94 5.76 -23.86
N ILE A 40 -13.20 5.50 -24.26
CA ILE A 40 -14.36 6.25 -23.77
C ILE A 40 -14.58 6.05 -22.26
N VAL A 41 -14.47 4.82 -21.76
CA VAL A 41 -14.64 4.54 -20.33
C VAL A 41 -13.54 5.22 -19.49
N ILE A 42 -12.28 5.19 -19.95
CA ILE A 42 -11.18 5.85 -19.25
C ILE A 42 -11.38 7.38 -19.23
N HIS A 43 -11.72 7.99 -20.37
CA HIS A 43 -11.95 9.44 -20.43
C HIS A 43 -13.15 9.89 -19.61
N THR A 44 -14.24 9.11 -19.57
CA THR A 44 -15.42 9.44 -18.75
C THR A 44 -15.12 9.32 -17.26
N VAL A 45 -14.36 8.31 -16.82
CA VAL A 45 -13.92 8.18 -15.42
C VAL A 45 -12.98 9.31 -14.99
N ILE A 46 -12.01 9.68 -15.84
CA ILE A 46 -11.09 10.81 -15.58
C ILE A 46 -11.87 12.13 -15.52
N TYR A 47 -12.79 12.35 -16.45
CA TYR A 47 -13.64 13.55 -16.48
C TYR A 47 -14.53 13.63 -15.23
N TRP A 48 -15.11 12.52 -14.78
CA TRP A 48 -15.94 12.46 -13.58
C TRP A 48 -15.12 12.71 -12.30
N ARG A 49 -13.91 12.16 -12.21
CA ARG A 49 -12.98 12.40 -11.08
C ARG A 49 -12.53 13.86 -11.03
N ARG A 50 -12.31 14.50 -12.17
CA ARG A 50 -11.97 15.93 -12.26
C ARG A 50 -13.15 16.84 -11.89
N GLN A 51 -14.38 16.47 -12.25
CA GLN A 51 -15.60 17.18 -11.86
C GLN A 51 -15.91 17.07 -10.35
N GLN A 52 -15.63 15.92 -9.72
CA GLN A 52 -15.77 15.75 -8.26
C GLN A 52 -14.77 16.62 -7.48
N MET A 53 -13.51 16.70 -7.91
CA MET A 53 -12.51 17.54 -7.21
C MET A 53 -12.82 19.03 -7.29
N ASN A 54 -13.37 19.54 -8.40
CA ASN A 54 -13.74 20.96 -8.52
C ASN A 54 -14.91 21.37 -7.60
N LYS A 55 -15.83 20.45 -7.27
CA LYS A 55 -16.92 20.71 -6.32
C LYS A 55 -16.42 20.76 -4.87
N ILE A 56 -15.44 19.92 -4.52
CA ILE A 56 -14.83 19.89 -3.17
C ILE A 56 -14.00 21.16 -2.93
N VAL A 57 -13.24 21.63 -3.92
CA VAL A 57 -12.46 22.88 -3.80
C VAL A 57 -13.36 24.11 -3.64
N ALA A 58 -14.52 24.14 -4.30
CA ALA A 58 -15.48 25.25 -4.16
C ALA A 58 -16.12 25.31 -2.76
N ILE A 59 -16.33 24.17 -2.09
CA ILE A 59 -16.95 24.12 -0.75
C ILE A 59 -15.97 24.57 0.34
N VAL A 60 -14.68 24.25 0.22
CA VAL A 60 -13.66 24.62 1.21
C VAL A 60 -13.35 26.12 1.21
N VAL A 61 -13.48 26.80 0.07
CA VAL A 61 -13.22 28.26 -0.03
C VAL A 61 -14.33 29.11 0.61
N VAL A 62 -15.55 28.59 0.76
CA VAL A 62 -16.69 29.34 1.35
C VAL A 62 -16.72 29.27 2.88
N CYS A 63 -16.09 28.28 3.52
CA CYS A 63 -16.09 28.15 4.98
C CYS A 63 -14.89 28.82 5.68
N GLY A 64 -13.94 29.39 4.93
CA GLY A 64 -12.68 29.91 5.47
C GLY A 64 -12.66 31.37 5.92
N PHE A 65 -13.79 32.06 6.03
CA PHE A 65 -13.80 33.54 6.19
C PHE A 65 -14.52 34.13 7.42
N THR A 66 -14.81 33.38 8.48
CA THR A 66 -15.42 33.98 9.67
C THR A 66 -14.89 33.47 11.00
N LEU A 67 -13.61 33.73 11.33
CA LEU A 67 -13.19 33.78 12.74
C LEU A 67 -12.07 34.81 12.94
N ALA A 68 -12.44 36.08 13.02
CA ALA A 68 -11.66 37.13 13.68
C ALA A 68 -12.59 38.25 14.17
N ALA A 69 -13.09 38.16 15.41
CA ALA A 69 -13.50 39.32 16.22
C ALA A 69 -13.75 38.88 17.69
N CYS A 70 -13.36 39.77 18.61
CA CYS A 70 -13.22 39.63 20.06
C CYS A 70 -14.49 39.25 20.84
N GLY A 71 -14.29 38.70 22.05
CA GLY A 71 -15.35 38.29 22.97
C GLY A 71 -15.78 39.30 24.04
N ALA A 72 -16.82 38.90 24.79
CA ALA A 72 -17.10 39.21 26.20
C ALA A 72 -18.38 38.46 26.67
N LYS A 73 -18.22 37.66 27.75
CA LYS A 73 -19.12 37.17 28.83
C LYS A 73 -20.67 37.14 28.73
N GLU A 74 -21.19 35.93 29.00
CA GLU A 74 -22.21 35.47 29.99
C GLU A 74 -23.65 36.07 30.03
N GLU A 75 -24.69 35.25 29.76
CA GLU A 75 -25.63 34.67 30.76
C GLU A 75 -26.83 33.87 30.13
N THR A 76 -27.01 32.64 30.65
CA THR A 76 -28.20 31.77 30.91
C THR A 76 -29.58 31.85 30.19
N ALA A 77 -30.11 30.66 29.83
CA ALA A 77 -31.45 30.07 30.19
C ALA A 77 -31.74 28.82 29.30
N VAL A 78 -31.64 27.57 29.80
CA VAL A 78 -32.70 26.67 30.33
C VAL A 78 -33.92 26.48 29.42
N ASP A 79 -34.10 25.27 28.86
CA ASP A 79 -35.29 24.42 29.13
C ASP A 79 -35.09 22.94 28.69
N GLN A 80 -35.51 22.01 29.54
CA GLN A 80 -35.81 20.59 29.25
C GLN A 80 -37.36 20.43 29.34
N PRO A 81 -38.01 19.24 29.33
CA PRO A 81 -37.73 17.90 28.75
C PRO A 81 -38.93 17.37 27.92
N ILE A 82 -38.79 16.26 27.17
CA ILE A 82 -39.95 15.37 26.94
C ILE A 82 -39.57 13.89 26.72
N THR A 83 -39.96 13.09 27.73
CA THR A 83 -40.65 11.77 27.71
C THR A 83 -40.10 10.54 26.99
N GLU A 84 -39.82 9.56 27.85
CA GLU A 84 -39.81 8.10 27.77
C GLU A 84 -41.13 7.48 27.25
N LYS A 85 -41.02 6.40 26.46
CA LYS A 85 -42.04 5.35 26.25
C LYS A 85 -41.38 3.99 25.94
N GLU A 86 -41.34 3.13 26.97
CA GLU A 86 -41.74 1.70 27.04
C GLU A 86 -42.33 1.06 25.75
N VAL A 87 -42.06 -0.18 25.27
CA VAL A 87 -42.13 -1.59 25.80
C VAL A 87 -42.20 -2.52 24.52
N PRO A 88 -42.18 -3.89 24.49
CA PRO A 88 -41.85 -4.99 25.44
C PRO A 88 -40.79 -6.01 24.94
N ILE A 89 -40.34 -6.85 25.88
CA ILE A 89 -39.73 -8.18 25.68
C ILE A 89 -40.83 -9.25 25.64
N LEU A 90 -40.77 -10.22 24.71
CA LEU A 90 -41.42 -11.53 24.83
C LEU A 90 -40.53 -12.64 24.25
N VAL A 91 -40.50 -13.74 24.97
CA VAL A 91 -39.63 -14.92 24.87
C VAL A 91 -40.41 -16.04 24.19
N GLU A 92 -39.82 -16.74 23.20
CA GLU A 92 -40.21 -18.12 22.84
C GLU A 92 -38.98 -18.92 22.34
N GLU A 93 -38.72 -20.08 22.98
CA GLU A 93 -37.91 -21.21 22.50
C GLU A 93 -38.87 -22.42 22.24
N PRO A 94 -38.42 -23.61 21.79
CA PRO A 94 -37.66 -23.98 20.59
C PRO A 94 -38.38 -25.14 19.83
N LEU A 95 -37.97 -25.50 18.60
CA LEU A 95 -38.03 -26.91 18.12
C LEU A 95 -37.31 -27.15 16.78
N HIS A 96 -36.69 -28.34 16.74
CA HIS A 96 -35.84 -29.01 15.76
C HIS A 96 -36.37 -29.12 14.32
N ASP A 97 -35.45 -29.15 13.33
CA ASP A 97 -35.33 -30.27 12.38
C ASP A 97 -33.89 -30.36 11.81
N GLU A 98 -33.46 -31.59 11.52
CA GLU A 98 -32.08 -32.03 11.28
C GLU A 98 -31.72 -32.18 9.79
N GLY A 99 -30.42 -32.01 9.50
CA GLY A 99 -29.68 -32.77 8.49
C GLY A 99 -29.39 -32.06 7.16
N GLN A 100 -28.20 -32.14 6.55
CA GLN A 100 -26.93 -32.82 6.79
C GLN A 100 -25.88 -32.14 5.89
N GLY A 101 -24.63 -32.00 6.37
CA GLY A 101 -23.47 -31.93 5.46
C GLY A 101 -22.36 -30.93 5.78
N ALA A 102 -21.22 -31.48 6.22
CA ALA A 102 -19.85 -30.98 6.08
C ALA A 102 -19.27 -29.99 7.13
N ILE A 103 -18.54 -30.59 8.08
CA ILE A 103 -17.27 -30.14 8.70
C ILE A 103 -17.26 -28.69 9.23
N SER A 104 -17.63 -28.54 10.51
CA SER A 104 -17.22 -27.39 11.31
C SER A 104 -15.89 -27.73 11.99
N VAL A 105 -14.79 -27.23 11.45
CA VAL A 105 -13.55 -27.06 12.21
C VAL A 105 -13.83 -25.90 13.14
N ASN A 106 -13.84 -26.16 14.45
CA ASN A 106 -14.03 -25.15 15.48
C ASN A 106 -13.13 -23.95 15.20
N GLY A 107 -13.77 -22.85 14.78
CA GLY A 107 -13.16 -21.55 14.65
C GLY A 107 -12.87 -21.00 16.04
N SER A 108 -11.72 -21.37 16.59
CA SER A 108 -11.01 -20.57 17.57
C SER A 108 -10.01 -19.72 16.80
N VAL A 109 -10.47 -18.60 16.22
CA VAL A 109 -9.56 -17.48 15.97
C VAL A 109 -9.35 -16.85 17.33
N ALA A 110 -8.45 -17.45 18.10
CA ALA A 110 -7.90 -16.81 19.27
C ALA A 110 -6.91 -15.75 18.77
N ASP A 111 -7.32 -14.50 18.98
CA ASP A 111 -6.47 -13.32 19.00
C ASP A 111 -5.24 -13.49 19.90
N GLU A 112 -4.29 -12.57 19.70
CA GLU A 112 -3.08 -12.28 20.50
C GLU A 112 -1.77 -12.92 20.02
N ASP A 113 -1.27 -12.42 18.88
CA ASP A 113 0.18 -12.28 18.73
C ASP A 113 0.64 -11.11 19.64
N GLN A 114 1.41 -11.44 20.67
CA GLN A 114 1.97 -10.50 21.66
C GLN A 114 2.92 -9.44 21.05
N HIS A 115 3.12 -9.45 19.72
CA HIS A 115 4.05 -8.57 19.02
C HIS A 115 3.37 -7.47 18.18
N ILE A 116 2.04 -7.31 18.25
CA ILE A 116 1.32 -6.22 17.58
C ILE A 116 1.25 -4.99 18.51
N HIS A 117 2.40 -4.47 18.89
CA HIS A 117 2.48 -3.10 19.43
C HIS A 117 2.46 -2.09 18.29
N GLU A 118 1.62 -1.08 18.45
CA GLU A 118 1.48 0.09 17.57
C GLU A 118 2.23 1.28 18.18
N PRO A 119 2.86 2.15 17.37
CA PRO A 119 3.37 3.42 17.87
C PRO A 119 2.20 4.33 18.28
N ASP A 120 2.47 5.21 19.25
CA ASP A 120 1.56 6.27 19.72
C ASP A 120 2.13 7.67 19.41
N GLU A 121 1.40 8.71 19.80
CA GLU A 121 1.78 10.12 19.60
C GLU A 121 3.13 10.51 20.23
N HIS A 122 3.62 9.74 21.20
CA HIS A 122 4.89 9.98 21.90
C HIS A 122 6.02 9.08 21.41
N THR A 123 5.73 8.16 20.49
CA THR A 123 6.71 7.21 20.00
C THR A 123 7.73 7.91 19.11
N THR A 124 9.01 7.78 19.47
CA THR A 124 10.14 8.38 18.74
C THR A 124 11.00 7.31 18.09
N CYS A 125 11.52 7.62 16.90
CA CYS A 125 12.43 6.79 16.15
C CYS A 125 13.78 6.72 16.88
N GLU A 126 14.24 5.51 17.19
CA GLU A 126 15.48 5.26 17.93
C GLU A 126 16.74 5.82 17.22
N MET A 127 16.73 5.88 15.88
CA MET A 127 17.89 6.33 15.10
C MET A 127 17.99 7.86 14.96
N CYS A 128 16.86 8.54 14.77
CA CYS A 128 16.84 9.97 14.45
C CYS A 128 16.17 10.84 15.53
N ASN A 129 15.56 10.24 16.55
CA ASN A 129 14.75 10.89 17.59
C ASN A 129 13.59 11.74 17.04
N MET A 130 13.13 11.46 15.81
CA MET A 130 11.93 12.08 15.24
C MET A 130 10.69 11.26 15.57
N HIS A 131 9.51 11.88 15.47
CA HIS A 131 8.24 11.21 15.70
C HIS A 131 8.01 10.06 14.71
N VAL A 132 7.53 8.92 15.21
CA VAL A 132 7.08 7.78 14.39
C VAL A 132 5.59 7.89 14.15
N TYR A 133 5.21 7.96 12.87
CA TYR A 133 3.82 8.16 12.49
C TYR A 133 2.96 6.95 12.83
N GLU A 134 1.80 7.22 13.43
CA GLU A 134 0.77 6.24 13.74
C GLU A 134 0.08 5.71 12.49
N LYS A 135 -0.58 4.55 12.60
CA LYS A 135 -1.29 3.90 11.49
C LYS A 135 -2.29 4.82 10.76
N ASN A 136 -2.95 5.72 11.48
CA ASN A 136 -3.98 6.60 10.94
C ASN A 136 -3.39 7.87 10.28
N ASP A 137 -2.08 8.10 10.39
CA ASP A 137 -1.40 9.20 9.73
C ASP A 137 -1.06 8.84 8.27
N ALA A 138 -1.03 9.85 7.40
CA ALA A 138 -0.70 9.69 5.98
C ALA A 138 0.72 9.14 5.73
N MET A 139 1.64 9.25 6.70
CA MET A 139 2.99 8.68 6.64
C MET A 139 3.13 7.40 7.47
N GLY A 140 2.09 6.98 8.20
CA GLY A 140 2.07 5.80 9.06
C GLY A 140 2.37 4.49 8.35
N MET A 141 2.08 4.41 7.04
CA MET A 141 2.39 3.26 6.19
C MET A 141 3.90 3.01 6.02
N PHE A 142 4.73 4.00 6.29
CA PHE A 142 6.19 3.90 6.15
C PHE A 142 6.88 3.54 7.46
N SER A 143 6.18 3.71 8.59
CA SER A 143 6.70 3.35 9.91
C SER A 143 7.10 1.88 9.93
N THR A 144 8.25 1.61 10.52
CA THR A 144 8.80 0.26 10.66
C THR A 144 9.08 -0.04 12.12
N LYS A 145 9.21 -1.31 12.46
CA LYS A 145 9.61 -1.72 13.81
C LYS A 145 10.58 -2.88 13.76
N ALA A 146 11.42 -2.98 14.78
CA ALA A 146 12.30 -4.10 15.00
C ALA A 146 12.01 -4.73 16.36
N ILE A 147 12.16 -6.05 16.45
CA ILE A 147 12.14 -6.78 17.71
C ILE A 147 13.58 -7.15 18.03
N LYS A 148 14.08 -6.61 19.15
CA LYS A 148 15.42 -6.90 19.68
C LYS A 148 15.47 -8.32 20.25
N LYS A 149 16.69 -8.83 20.44
CA LYS A 149 16.92 -10.17 21.01
C LYS A 149 16.34 -10.37 22.41
N ASP A 150 16.16 -9.29 23.16
CA ASP A 150 15.56 -9.29 24.50
C ASP A 150 14.02 -9.20 24.48
N GLY A 151 13.41 -9.16 23.30
CA GLY A 151 11.97 -9.02 23.11
C GLY A 151 11.48 -7.57 23.05
N THR A 152 12.36 -6.58 23.23
CA THR A 152 11.97 -5.17 23.17
C THR A 152 11.58 -4.77 21.74
N VAL A 153 10.42 -4.14 21.60
CA VAL A 153 9.95 -3.54 20.33
C VAL A 153 10.47 -2.12 20.21
N ILE A 154 11.17 -1.82 19.12
CA ILE A 154 11.67 -0.49 18.79
C ILE A 154 11.04 -0.03 17.48
N PHE A 155 10.66 1.24 17.42
CA PHE A 155 10.02 1.83 16.25
C PHE A 155 10.97 2.76 15.49
N TYR A 156 10.72 2.88 14.19
CA TYR A 156 11.44 3.75 13.27
C TYR A 156 10.46 4.40 12.30
N ASP A 157 10.77 5.62 11.88
CA ASP A 157 9.99 6.43 10.94
C ASP A 157 9.98 5.86 9.52
N ASP A 158 11.09 5.26 9.07
CA ASP A 158 11.15 4.40 7.90
C ASP A 158 12.25 3.32 7.96
N ILE A 159 12.29 2.42 6.98
CA ILE A 159 13.26 1.31 6.90
C ILE A 159 14.71 1.80 6.87
N GLY A 160 14.94 3.01 6.39
CA GLY A 160 16.27 3.59 6.31
C GLY A 160 16.86 3.83 7.69
N CYS A 161 16.07 4.41 8.59
CA CYS A 161 16.45 4.57 9.98
C CYS A 161 16.67 3.24 10.67
N LEU A 162 15.78 2.26 10.45
CA LEU A 162 15.94 0.91 11.00
C LEU A 162 17.28 0.29 10.59
N LEU A 163 17.57 0.25 9.28
CA LEU A 163 18.78 -0.41 8.78
C LEU A 163 20.05 0.36 9.15
N ASN A 164 19.98 1.69 9.25
CA ASN A 164 21.10 2.49 9.74
C ASN A 164 21.39 2.22 11.22
N ASP A 165 20.36 2.00 12.04
CA ASP A 165 20.51 1.65 13.46
C ASP A 165 21.16 0.28 13.64
N GLU A 166 20.72 -0.71 12.85
CA GLU A 166 21.36 -2.04 12.81
C GLU A 166 22.86 -1.94 12.45
N VAL A 167 23.21 -1.11 11.47
CA VAL A 167 24.61 -0.85 11.10
C VAL A 167 25.38 -0.15 12.22
N ALA A 168 24.78 0.86 12.85
CA ALA A 168 25.40 1.64 13.92
C ALA A 168 25.68 0.80 15.17
N LYS A 169 24.75 -0.08 15.54
CA LYS A 169 24.85 -0.95 16.71
C LYS A 169 25.51 -2.31 16.42
N ASN A 170 25.79 -2.59 15.14
CA ASN A 170 26.28 -3.90 14.68
C ASN A 170 25.35 -5.04 15.13
N GLU A 171 24.04 -4.84 14.92
CA GLU A 171 22.97 -5.74 15.32
C GLU A 171 22.22 -6.30 14.10
N THR A 172 21.44 -7.35 14.34
CA THR A 172 20.47 -7.87 13.38
C THR A 172 19.24 -8.28 14.17
N ASN A 173 18.13 -7.62 13.86
CA ASN A 173 16.87 -7.74 14.56
C ASN A 173 15.83 -8.35 13.63
N GLU A 174 14.75 -8.89 14.21
CA GLU A 174 13.58 -9.23 13.40
C GLU A 174 12.87 -7.93 13.00
N LYS A 175 12.50 -7.81 11.73
CA LYS A 175 12.11 -6.54 11.12
C LYS A 175 10.71 -6.62 10.57
N TYR A 176 9.91 -5.62 10.87
CA TYR A 176 8.52 -5.53 10.42
C TYR A 176 8.27 -4.19 9.73
N VAL A 177 7.50 -4.29 8.66
CA VAL A 177 7.05 -3.16 7.85
C VAL A 177 5.53 -3.23 7.71
N ARG A 178 4.89 -2.11 7.37
CA ARG A 178 3.46 -2.12 7.09
C ARG A 178 3.19 -2.41 5.63
N ASP A 179 2.19 -3.24 5.40
CA ASP A 179 1.57 -3.36 4.09
C ASP A 179 0.99 -2.01 3.65
N PHE A 180 1.26 -1.63 2.41
CA PHE A 180 0.90 -0.35 1.86
C PHE A 180 -0.62 -0.16 1.72
N ASN A 181 -1.39 -1.25 1.56
CA ASN A 181 -2.82 -1.18 1.32
C ASN A 181 -3.63 -1.31 2.60
N ASN A 182 -3.34 -2.33 3.42
CA ASN A 182 -4.13 -2.67 4.59
C ASN A 182 -3.46 -2.28 5.93
N LEU A 183 -2.24 -1.75 5.87
CA LEU A 183 -1.48 -1.21 7.01
C LEU A 183 -1.18 -2.24 8.12
N LYS A 184 -1.31 -3.55 7.83
CA LYS A 184 -0.92 -4.62 8.74
C LYS A 184 0.59 -4.76 8.79
N TRP A 185 1.11 -5.14 9.95
CA TRP A 185 2.51 -5.51 10.10
C TRP A 185 2.80 -6.83 9.39
N ALA A 186 3.93 -6.90 8.70
CA ALA A 186 4.48 -8.11 8.12
C ALA A 186 6.00 -8.10 8.25
N LYS A 187 6.61 -9.29 8.31
CA LYS A 187 8.08 -9.40 8.31
C LYS A 187 8.63 -8.86 7.00
N VAL A 188 9.73 -8.12 7.06
CA VAL A 188 10.32 -7.51 5.86
C VAL A 188 10.79 -8.56 4.85
N GLU A 189 11.11 -9.77 5.32
CA GLU A 189 11.51 -10.90 4.50
C GLU A 189 10.34 -11.55 3.73
N ASP A 190 9.10 -11.34 4.19
CA ASP A 190 7.89 -11.98 3.65
C ASP A 190 7.08 -11.04 2.73
N VAL A 191 7.56 -9.83 2.46
CA VAL A 191 6.88 -8.83 1.63
C VAL A 191 7.61 -8.56 0.32
N THR A 192 6.85 -8.11 -0.67
CA THR A 192 7.41 -7.50 -1.88
C THR A 192 7.74 -6.04 -1.62
N ILE A 193 9.03 -5.69 -1.74
CA ILE A 193 9.51 -4.31 -1.54
C ILE A 193 9.54 -3.59 -2.89
N VAL A 194 8.89 -2.43 -2.95
CA VAL A 194 8.83 -1.58 -4.14
C VAL A 194 9.56 -0.27 -3.86
N LYS A 195 10.60 0.01 -4.63
CA LYS A 195 11.16 1.36 -4.73
C LYS A 195 10.16 2.25 -5.43
N THR A 196 9.91 3.44 -4.88
CA THR A 196 8.95 4.41 -5.40
C THR A 196 9.50 5.85 -5.30
N THR A 197 8.83 6.75 -6.00
CA THR A 197 9.07 8.21 -5.97
C THR A 197 8.26 8.92 -4.88
N LEU A 198 7.42 8.19 -4.13
CA LEU A 198 6.73 8.74 -2.97
C LEU A 198 7.73 9.28 -1.94
N LYS A 199 7.41 10.44 -1.38
CA LYS A 199 8.16 11.02 -0.26
C LYS A 199 7.88 10.21 0.99
N THR A 200 8.93 9.61 1.56
CA THR A 200 8.90 9.00 2.90
C THR A 200 9.54 9.96 3.91
N PRO A 201 9.34 9.75 5.24
CA PRO A 201 9.88 10.63 6.28
C PRO A 201 11.36 10.98 6.09
N MET A 202 12.20 9.99 5.76
CA MET A 202 13.64 10.18 5.50
C MET A 202 14.01 10.07 4.01
N ASN A 203 13.02 10.18 3.13
CA ASN A 203 13.14 10.16 1.67
C ASN A 203 13.86 8.91 1.12
N TRP A 204 13.63 7.77 1.76
CA TRP A 204 14.07 6.45 1.31
C TRP A 204 13.21 5.89 0.18
N GLY A 205 11.92 6.24 0.11
CA GLY A 205 11.07 5.94 -1.06
C GLY A 205 10.82 4.45 -1.25
N TYR A 206 10.41 3.73 -0.19
CA TYR A 206 10.04 2.32 -0.27
C TYR A 206 8.60 2.10 0.20
N ALA A 207 7.87 1.25 -0.51
CA ALA A 207 6.55 0.74 -0.17
C ALA A 207 6.60 -0.79 -0.09
N TYR A 208 5.75 -1.37 0.75
CA TYR A 208 5.77 -2.82 1.02
C TYR A 208 4.41 -3.43 0.76
N PHE A 209 4.39 -4.62 0.17
CA PHE A 209 3.17 -5.31 -0.17
C PHE A 209 3.29 -6.77 0.27
N ILE A 210 2.36 -7.22 1.11
CA ILE A 210 2.24 -8.63 1.46
C ILE A 210 1.89 -9.43 0.19
N GLU A 211 0.92 -8.93 -0.58
CA GLU A 211 0.50 -9.54 -1.84
C GLU A 211 1.33 -9.03 -3.02
N GLU A 212 2.06 -9.93 -3.69
CA GLU A 212 2.89 -9.58 -4.84
C GLU A 212 2.08 -8.95 -5.99
N GLN A 213 0.82 -9.37 -6.16
CA GLN A 213 -0.08 -8.82 -7.18
C GLN A 213 -0.41 -7.35 -6.93
N ASP A 214 -0.46 -6.93 -5.67
CA ASP A 214 -0.70 -5.54 -5.29
C ASP A 214 0.52 -4.68 -5.63
N ALA A 215 1.74 -5.18 -5.36
CA ALA A 215 2.98 -4.51 -5.77
C ALA A 215 3.04 -4.33 -7.29
N ARG A 216 2.69 -5.35 -8.06
CA ARG A 216 2.65 -5.27 -9.53
C ARG A 216 1.63 -4.26 -10.04
N SER A 217 0.45 -4.22 -9.40
CA SER A 217 -0.60 -3.26 -9.71
C SER A 217 -0.16 -1.83 -9.39
N TYR A 218 0.51 -1.63 -8.25
CA TYR A 218 1.09 -0.36 -7.84
C TYR A 218 2.15 0.12 -8.85
N ILE A 219 3.08 -0.75 -9.25
CA ILE A 219 4.12 -0.41 -10.25
C ILE A 219 3.49 0.00 -11.59
N GLY A 220 2.43 -0.68 -12.04
CA GLY A 220 1.72 -0.32 -13.26
C GLY A 220 1.02 1.05 -13.23
N GLN A 221 0.78 1.59 -12.03
CA GLN A 221 0.11 2.88 -11.82
C GLN A 221 1.07 4.02 -11.45
N ASN A 222 2.31 3.70 -11.07
CA ASN A 222 3.29 4.66 -10.55
C ASN A 222 4.57 4.60 -11.37
N GLU A 223 4.78 5.61 -12.22
CA GLU A 223 5.98 5.71 -13.04
C GLU A 223 7.25 5.80 -12.17
N GLY A 224 8.29 5.06 -12.58
CA GLY A 224 9.55 4.99 -11.86
C GLY A 224 9.56 4.03 -10.66
N ALA A 225 8.43 3.40 -10.32
CA ALA A 225 8.40 2.36 -9.30
C ALA A 225 8.90 1.02 -9.83
N TYR A 226 9.64 0.26 -9.00
CA TYR A 226 10.15 -1.07 -9.35
C TYR A 226 10.38 -1.94 -8.12
N ILE A 227 10.37 -3.27 -8.27
CA ILE A 227 10.67 -4.21 -7.18
C ILE A 227 12.16 -4.16 -6.85
N GLU A 228 12.49 -3.97 -5.58
CA GLU A 228 13.87 -3.91 -5.06
C GLU A 228 14.11 -5.05 -4.07
N LYS A 229 15.36 -5.51 -3.97
CA LYS A 229 15.75 -6.54 -2.99
C LYS A 229 16.16 -5.90 -1.67
N LEU A 230 15.77 -6.52 -0.55
CA LEU A 230 16.17 -6.08 0.79
C LEU A 230 17.69 -5.93 0.93
N GLU A 231 18.47 -6.85 0.35
CA GLU A 231 19.94 -6.83 0.37
C GLU A 231 20.51 -5.57 -0.30
N THR A 232 19.89 -5.09 -1.39
CA THR A 232 20.28 -3.82 -2.01
C THR A 232 20.07 -2.66 -1.03
N ILE A 233 18.95 -2.65 -0.31
CA ILE A 233 18.61 -1.60 0.66
C ILE A 233 19.58 -1.62 1.84
N LYS A 234 19.94 -2.81 2.35
CA LYS A 234 20.95 -2.99 3.41
C LYS A 234 22.32 -2.42 3.00
N VAL A 235 22.76 -2.71 1.77
CA VAL A 235 24.03 -2.16 1.23
C VAL A 235 23.95 -0.63 1.13
N GLN A 236 22.84 -0.08 0.63
CA GLN A 236 22.62 1.36 0.55
C GLN A 236 22.62 2.04 1.94
N ALA A 237 21.99 1.43 2.95
CA ALA A 237 21.97 1.89 4.34
C ALA A 237 23.38 1.97 4.91
N LYS A 238 24.14 0.87 4.81
CA LYS A 238 25.53 0.86 5.24
C LYS A 238 26.36 1.96 4.57
N MET A 239 26.26 2.09 3.24
CA MET A 239 26.99 3.13 2.50
C MET A 239 26.62 4.54 2.95
N LYS A 240 25.32 4.85 3.07
CA LYS A 240 24.86 6.17 3.50
C LYS A 240 25.27 6.49 4.93
N TYR A 241 25.17 5.51 5.83
CA TYR A 241 25.62 5.64 7.22
C TYR A 241 27.12 5.93 7.29
N GLU A 242 27.96 5.13 6.63
CA GLU A 242 29.41 5.35 6.61
C GLU A 242 29.81 6.70 6.01
N GLN A 243 29.10 7.15 4.95
CA GLN A 243 29.31 8.47 4.36
C GLN A 243 28.96 9.60 5.34
N LYS A 244 27.83 9.48 6.05
CA LYS A 244 27.42 10.44 7.08
C LYS A 244 28.47 10.53 8.19
N MET A 245 28.96 9.39 8.69
CA MET A 245 29.99 9.36 9.74
C MET A 245 31.31 10.00 9.28
N LYS A 246 31.74 9.75 8.05
CA LYS A 246 32.94 10.38 7.46
C LYS A 246 32.81 11.89 7.33
N GLN A 247 31.62 12.38 6.97
CA GLN A 247 31.37 13.82 6.85
C GLN A 247 31.35 14.50 8.22
N GLN A 248 30.73 13.88 9.21
CA GLN A 248 30.70 14.38 10.59
C GLN A 248 32.08 14.44 11.22
N GLY A 249 32.92 13.41 11.01
CA GLY A 249 34.31 13.42 11.46
C GLY A 249 35.12 14.58 10.85
N LYS A 250 34.94 14.85 9.54
CA LYS A 250 35.61 15.98 8.86
C LYS A 250 35.14 17.36 9.33
N MET A 251 33.90 17.50 9.80
CA MET A 251 33.40 18.75 10.37
C MET A 251 33.93 19.00 11.79
N GLY A 252 34.20 17.95 12.56
CA GLY A 252 34.81 18.06 13.90
C GLY A 252 36.27 18.51 13.89
N ASP A 253 36.97 18.29 12.78
CA ASP A 253 38.39 18.61 12.60
C ASP A 253 38.64 20.01 11.98
N MET A 254 37.59 20.80 11.72
CA MET A 254 37.75 22.15 11.18
C MET A 254 38.18 23.09 12.32
N PRO A 255 39.35 23.74 12.23
CA PRO A 255 39.77 24.68 13.27
C PRO A 255 38.74 25.80 13.39
N ASN A 256 38.30 26.08 14.62
CA ASN A 256 37.51 27.25 14.95
C ASN A 256 38.37 28.48 14.67
N ASN A 257 38.17 29.09 13.52
CA ASN A 257 38.77 30.38 13.20
C ASN A 257 37.89 31.44 13.88
N GLU A 258 38.16 31.70 15.16
CA GLU A 258 37.71 32.91 15.86
C GLU A 258 38.35 34.18 15.27
#